data_AF-A0A1G9PTJ4-F1
#
_entry.id   AF-A0A1G9PTJ4-F1
#
_cell.length_a   1.000
_cell.length_b   1.000
_cell.length_c   1.000
_cell.angle_alpha   90.00
_cell.angle_beta   90.00
_cell.angle_gamma   90.00
#
_symmetry.space_group_name_H-M   'P 1'
#
loop_
_entity.id
_entity.type
_entity.pdbx_description
1 polymer ?
#
loop_
_entity_poly.entity_id
_entity_poly.type
_entity_poly.pdbx_seq_one_letter_code
_entity_poly.pdbx_strand_id
1 'polypeptide(L)'
;MSEPRFLRLPVNPDEGFPQSFRLSFEGRSYVFGLQVTIAEEVLPDVNAPAGLNAVVSLPGDGAFLVVTVVREGIAGGVPLLRRKVIPGMVYHAGELALVFRTIRIALGNLHGFGRWGSEVVAGVALP
;
A
#
# COMPACT_ATOMS: atom_id res chain seq x y z
N MET A 1 19.07 14.72 -14.69
CA MET A 1 17.71 14.17 -14.79
C MET A 1 16.88 14.85 -13.72
N SER A 2 15.73 15.45 -14.05
CA SER A 2 14.83 16.02 -13.04
C SER A 2 14.18 14.89 -12.24
N GLU A 3 13.95 15.09 -10.94
CA GLU A 3 13.21 14.11 -10.14
C GLU A 3 11.79 13.89 -10.71
N PRO A 4 11.29 12.64 -10.75
CA PRO A 4 9.93 12.35 -11.20
C PRO A 4 8.89 13.09 -10.35
N ARG A 5 7.93 13.75 -10.99
CA ARG A 5 6.80 14.39 -10.29
C ARG A 5 5.77 13.34 -9.90
N PHE A 6 5.82 12.88 -8.66
CA PHE A 6 4.87 11.91 -8.14
C PHE A 6 3.49 12.50 -7.84
N LEU A 7 2.46 11.91 -8.44
CA LEU A 7 1.04 12.14 -8.14
C LEU A 7 0.58 11.21 -7.02
N ARG A 8 -0.29 11.68 -6.13
CA ARG A 8 -0.74 10.90 -4.96
C ARG A 8 -1.60 9.72 -5.39
N LEU A 9 -1.31 8.53 -4.89
CA LEU A 9 -2.18 7.35 -5.04
C LEU A 9 -3.46 7.50 -4.20
N PRO A 10 -4.59 6.97 -4.67
CA PRO A 10 -5.90 7.12 -4.01
C PRO A 10 -6.04 6.14 -2.82
N VAL A 11 -5.27 6.37 -1.76
CA VAL A 11 -5.45 5.65 -0.49
C VAL A 11 -6.13 6.60 0.50
N ASN A 12 -7.45 6.44 0.66
CA ASN A 12 -8.26 7.22 1.59
C ASN A 12 -8.32 6.51 2.95
N PRO A 13 -7.81 7.11 4.04
CA PRO A 13 -7.85 6.49 5.37
C PRO A 13 -9.27 6.32 5.93
N ASP A 14 -10.25 7.08 5.42
CA ASP A 14 -11.64 7.05 5.89
C ASP A 14 -12.42 5.82 5.39
N GLU A 15 -11.98 5.21 4.29
CA GLU A 15 -12.62 4.06 3.66
C GLU A 15 -12.09 2.72 4.20
N GLY A 16 -11.23 2.75 5.22
CA GLY A 16 -10.46 1.58 5.64
C GLY A 16 -9.15 1.45 4.87
N PHE A 17 -8.33 0.43 5.19
CA PHE A 17 -7.13 0.17 4.40
C PHE A 17 -7.49 -0.64 3.14
N PRO A 18 -7.31 -0.10 1.92
CA PRO A 18 -7.73 -0.78 0.71
C PRO A 18 -6.89 -2.03 0.49
N GLN A 19 -7.52 -3.20 0.34
CA GLN A 19 -6.82 -4.43 -0.04
C GLN A 19 -6.47 -4.45 -1.53
N SER A 20 -7.28 -3.77 -2.34
CA SER A 20 -7.00 -3.52 -3.74
C SER A 20 -7.72 -2.26 -4.22
N PHE A 21 -7.18 -1.65 -5.26
CA PHE A 21 -7.86 -0.57 -5.97
C PHE A 21 -7.40 -0.53 -7.43
N ARG A 22 -8.24 0.05 -8.28
CA ARG A 22 -7.93 0.26 -9.69
C ARG A 22 -7.49 1.70 -9.92
N LEU A 23 -6.44 1.88 -10.69
CA LEU A 23 -5.91 3.18 -11.10
C LEU A 23 -5.90 3.26 -12.63
N SER A 24 -6.52 4.30 -13.18
CA SER A 24 -6.30 4.69 -14.57
C SER A 24 -5.21 5.76 -14.61
N PHE A 25 -4.14 5.50 -15.35
CA PHE A 25 -2.98 6.38 -15.46
C PHE A 25 -2.43 6.34 -16.87
N GLU A 26 -2.28 7.51 -17.51
CA GLU A 26 -1.72 7.63 -18.87
C GLU A 26 -2.39 6.69 -19.90
N GLY A 27 -3.73 6.63 -19.86
CA GLY A 27 -4.54 5.82 -20.78
C GLY A 27 -4.51 4.31 -20.52
N ARG A 28 -3.90 3.86 -19.41
CA ARG A 28 -3.82 2.44 -19.03
C ARG A 28 -4.49 2.22 -17.69
N SER A 29 -5.06 1.02 -17.52
CA SER A 29 -5.64 0.59 -16.24
C SER A 29 -4.71 -0.37 -15.52
N TYR A 30 -4.54 -0.13 -14.23
CA TYR A 30 -3.73 -0.93 -13.32
C TYR A 30 -4.56 -1.34 -12.12
N VAL A 31 -4.39 -2.58 -11.66
CA VAL A 31 -4.92 -3.06 -10.40
C VAL A 31 -3.76 -3.15 -9.41
N PHE A 32 -3.89 -2.40 -8.33
CA PHE A 32 -2.98 -2.45 -7.20
C PHE A 32 -3.56 -3.40 -6.15
N GLY A 33 -2.75 -4.30 -5.63
CA GLY A 33 -3.06 -5.07 -4.44
C GLY A 33 -2.13 -4.65 -3.30
N LEU A 34 -2.70 -4.49 -2.12
CA LEU A 34 -1.98 -4.14 -0.90
C LEU A 34 -2.23 -5.23 0.14
N GLN A 35 -1.15 -5.86 0.59
CA GLN A 35 -1.21 -6.90 1.60
C GLN A 35 -0.29 -6.54 2.76
N VAL A 36 -0.88 -6.26 3.91
CA VAL A 36 -0.15 -6.13 5.16
C VAL A 36 0.13 -7.52 5.69
N THR A 37 1.36 -7.78 6.11
CA THR A 37 1.75 -9.02 6.79
C THR A 37 2.45 -8.63 8.08
N ILE A 38 1.98 -9.19 9.19
CA ILE A 38 2.50 -8.96 10.53
C ILE A 38 2.69 -10.35 11.15
N ALA A 39 3.87 -10.65 11.66
CA ALA A 39 4.14 -11.89 12.37
C ALA A 39 3.36 -11.91 13.70
N GLU A 40 2.89 -13.08 14.11
CA GLU A 40 2.01 -13.23 15.28
C GLU A 40 2.69 -12.75 16.57
N GLU A 41 4.00 -13.00 16.68
CA GLU A 41 4.80 -12.67 17.85
C GLU A 41 4.99 -11.16 18.06
N VAL A 42 4.73 -10.35 17.03
CA VAL A 42 4.80 -8.89 17.09
C VAL A 42 3.42 -8.23 17.02
N LEU A 43 2.34 -9.02 17.00
CA LEU A 43 1.01 -8.47 17.08
C LEU A 43 0.81 -7.81 18.47
N PRO A 44 0.32 -6.55 18.49
CA PRO A 44 -0.21 -5.95 19.71
C PRO A 44 -1.21 -6.88 20.39
N ASP A 45 -1.18 -6.95 21.73
CA ASP A 45 -2.15 -7.74 22.48
C ASP A 45 -3.57 -7.24 22.19
N VAL A 46 -4.30 -8.01 21.39
CA VAL A 46 -5.65 -7.68 20.92
C VAL A 46 -6.68 -7.69 22.05
N ASN A 47 -6.38 -8.33 23.18
CA ASN A 47 -7.25 -8.37 24.35
C ASN A 47 -7.06 -7.13 25.25
N ALA A 48 -5.99 -6.35 25.04
CA ALA A 48 -5.82 -5.08 25.72
C ALA A 48 -6.75 -4.01 25.08
N PRO A 49 -7.27 -3.04 25.86
CA PRO A 49 -8.12 -1.95 25.33
C PRO A 49 -7.51 -1.16 24.17
N ALA A 50 -6.17 -1.14 24.08
CA ALA A 50 -5.42 -0.47 23.02
C ALA A 50 -5.07 -1.39 21.83
N GLY A 51 -5.32 -2.71 21.93
CA GLY A 51 -4.84 -3.72 20.98
C GLY A 51 -5.35 -3.51 19.55
N LEU A 52 -6.67 -3.47 19.37
CA LEU A 52 -7.29 -3.22 18.05
C LEU A 52 -7.09 -1.78 17.55
N ASN A 53 -6.86 -0.85 18.47
CA ASN A 53 -6.54 0.55 18.19
C ASN A 53 -5.05 0.77 17.89
N ALA A 54 -4.23 -0.27 17.99
CA ALA A 54 -2.80 -0.15 17.79
C ALA A 54 -2.50 0.21 16.33
N VAL A 55 -1.58 1.15 16.16
CA VAL A 55 -1.09 1.59 14.84
C VAL A 55 0.32 1.05 14.66
N VAL A 56 0.50 0.26 13.60
CA VAL A 56 1.78 -0.35 13.23
C VAL A 56 2.41 0.45 12.08
N SER A 57 3.66 0.86 12.24
CA SER A 57 4.43 1.47 11.15
C SER A 57 5.13 0.39 10.33
N LEU A 58 5.11 0.51 9.00
CA LEU A 58 5.66 -0.48 8.09
C LEU A 58 6.77 0.10 7.19
N PRO A 59 7.84 -0.67 6.92
CA PRO A 59 8.17 -1.95 7.55
C PRO A 59 8.60 -1.76 9.02
N GLY A 60 8.40 -2.80 9.81
CA GLY A 60 8.93 -2.97 11.16
C GLY A 60 9.41 -4.42 11.35
N ASP A 61 9.89 -4.76 12.53
CA ASP A 61 10.32 -6.13 12.82
C ASP A 61 9.15 -7.10 12.66
N GLY A 62 9.27 -8.06 11.73
CA GLY A 62 8.21 -9.00 11.41
C GLY A 62 6.98 -8.42 10.71
N ALA A 63 6.96 -7.12 10.36
CA ALA A 63 5.80 -6.44 9.79
C ALA A 63 6.16 -5.71 8.49
N PHE A 64 5.43 -5.96 7.40
CA PHE A 64 5.70 -5.33 6.10
C PHE A 64 4.44 -5.20 5.24
N LEU A 65 4.48 -4.23 4.31
CA LEU A 65 3.50 -4.10 3.23
C LEU A 65 4.07 -4.76 1.97
N VAL A 66 3.31 -5.67 1.37
CA VAL A 66 3.54 -6.19 0.02
C VAL A 66 2.61 -5.46 -0.94
N VAL A 67 3.17 -4.95 -2.03
CA VAL A 67 2.43 -4.33 -3.11
C VAL A 67 2.51 -5.21 -4.35
N THR A 68 1.36 -5.45 -4.96
CA THR A 68 1.24 -6.03 -6.30
C THR A 68 0.73 -4.98 -7.27
N VAL A 69 1.23 -5.03 -8.51
CA VAL A 69 0.73 -4.20 -9.61
C VAL A 69 0.50 -5.10 -10.80
N VAL A 70 -0.72 -5.08 -11.31
CA VAL A 70 -1.12 -5.78 -12.52
C VAL A 70 -1.63 -4.75 -13.51
N ARG A 71 -1.13 -4.75 -14.74
CA ARG A 71 -1.72 -3.94 -15.81
C ARG A 71 -2.83 -4.73 -16.47
N GLU A 72 -4.02 -4.14 -16.57
CA GLU A 72 -5.13 -4.75 -17.29
C GLU A 72 -4.82 -4.85 -18.78
N GLY A 73 -5.27 -5.94 -19.40
CA GLY A 73 -5.06 -6.21 -20.82
C GLY A 73 -6.19 -7.05 -21.38
N ILE A 74 -6.34 -7.03 -22.71
CA ILE A 74 -7.44 -7.69 -23.43
C ILE A 74 -7.41 -9.22 -23.25
N ALA A 75 -6.21 -9.80 -23.19
CA ALA A 75 -6.00 -11.23 -22.97
C ALA A 75 -5.89 -11.63 -21.48
N GLY A 76 -6.13 -10.68 -20.56
CA GLY A 76 -5.92 -10.84 -19.13
C GLY A 76 -4.87 -9.87 -18.56
N GLY A 77 -4.80 -9.81 -17.23
CA GLY A 77 -3.88 -8.93 -16.53
C GLY A 77 -2.42 -9.37 -16.63
N VAL A 78 -1.51 -8.42 -16.88
CA VAL A 78 -0.06 -8.64 -16.91
C VAL A 78 0.54 -8.23 -15.56
N PRO A 79 1.11 -9.16 -14.78
CA PRO A 79 1.76 -8.81 -13.52
C PRO A 79 3.05 -8.02 -13.78
N LEU A 80 3.17 -6.85 -13.17
CA LEU A 80 4.32 -5.94 -13.34
C LEU A 80 5.21 -5.88 -12.11
N LEU A 81 4.63 -6.02 -10.92
CA LEU A 81 5.36 -5.92 -9.66
C LEU A 81 4.73 -6.81 -8.59
N ARG A 82 5.58 -7.44 -7.77
CA ARG A 82 5.23 -7.97 -6.45
C ARG A 82 6.42 -7.83 -5.52
N ARG A 83 6.37 -6.89 -4.58
CA ARG A 83 7.50 -6.58 -3.68
C ARG A 83 7.04 -6.11 -2.31
N LYS A 84 7.87 -6.40 -1.30
CA LYS A 84 7.83 -5.66 -0.02
C LYS A 84 8.30 -4.25 -0.30
N VAL A 85 7.56 -3.25 0.18
CA VAL A 85 7.90 -1.84 -0.03
C VAL A 85 8.57 -1.23 1.19
N ILE A 86 9.56 -0.39 0.94
CA ILE A 86 10.35 0.34 1.92
C ILE A 86 10.11 1.84 1.67
N PRO A 87 9.69 2.61 2.68
CA PRO A 87 9.51 4.04 2.55
C PRO A 87 10.77 4.75 2.01
N GLY A 88 10.56 5.70 1.10
CA GLY A 88 11.62 6.48 0.45
C GLY A 88 12.27 5.80 -0.76
N MET A 89 12.04 4.50 -0.98
CA MET A 89 12.57 3.79 -2.15
C MET A 89 11.62 3.91 -3.35
N VAL A 90 12.19 4.14 -4.54
CA VAL A 90 11.45 4.13 -5.80
C VAL A 90 11.43 2.71 -6.37
N TYR A 91 10.24 2.26 -6.74
CA TYR A 91 9.98 0.97 -7.37
C TYR A 91 9.47 1.16 -8.79
N HIS A 92 9.98 0.37 -9.73
CA HIS A 92 9.49 0.36 -11.11
C HIS A 92 8.54 -0.82 -11.35
N ALA A 93 7.37 -0.55 -11.91
CA ALA A 93 6.34 -1.52 -12.25
C ALA A 93 5.92 -1.29 -13.70
N GLY A 94 6.64 -1.93 -14.64
CA GLY A 94 6.51 -1.61 -16.06
C GLY A 94 6.89 -0.14 -16.29
N GLU A 95 5.94 0.65 -16.78
CA GLU A 95 6.11 2.07 -17.06
C GLU A 95 5.77 2.99 -15.88
N LEU A 96 5.42 2.43 -14.72
CA LEU A 96 5.16 3.21 -13.52
C LEU A 96 6.40 3.28 -12.64
N ALA A 97 6.68 4.46 -12.10
CA ALA A 97 7.52 4.66 -10.94
C ALA A 97 6.62 4.87 -9.71
N LEU A 98 6.90 4.14 -8.63
CA LEU A 98 6.14 4.17 -7.39
C LEU A 98 7.04 4.56 -6.23
N VAL A 99 6.56 5.40 -5.33
CA VAL A 99 7.24 5.70 -4.07
C VAL A 99 6.26 5.64 -2.92
N PHE A 100 6.64 4.99 -1.83
CA PHE A 100 5.88 5.00 -0.58
C PHE A 100 6.64 5.93 0.38
N ARG A 101 5.95 6.87 1.01
CA ARG A 101 6.56 7.85 1.93
C ARG A 101 6.23 7.51 3.38
N THR A 102 5.00 7.09 3.62
CA THR A 102 4.51 6.73 4.95
C THR A 102 3.58 5.54 4.82
N ILE A 103 3.74 4.56 5.72
CA ILE A 103 2.86 3.39 5.81
C ILE A 103 2.62 3.15 7.30
N ARG A 104 1.43 3.53 7.77
CA ARG A 104 0.95 3.34 9.13
C ARG A 104 -0.40 2.65 9.06
N ILE A 105 -0.58 1.55 9.75
CA ILE A 105 -1.79 0.74 9.67
C ILE A 105 -2.34 0.53 11.08
N ALA A 106 -3.53 1.07 11.33
CA ALA A 106 -4.32 0.69 12.48
C ALA A 106 -4.89 -0.71 12.26
N LEU A 107 -4.78 -1.60 13.25
CA LEU A 107 -5.26 -2.98 13.10
C LEU A 107 -6.77 -3.04 12.80
N GLY A 108 -7.57 -2.15 13.41
CA GLY A 108 -9.00 -2.02 13.12
C GLY A 108 -9.35 -1.63 11.67
N ASN A 109 -8.40 -1.09 10.89
CA ASN A 109 -8.60 -0.81 9.45
C ASN A 109 -8.25 -2.01 8.55
N LEU A 110 -7.68 -3.11 9.09
CA LEU A 110 -7.46 -4.33 8.32
C LEU A 110 -8.80 -5.03 8.09
N HIS A 111 -9.19 -5.17 6.82
CA HIS A 111 -10.47 -5.77 6.41
C HIS A 111 -11.73 -5.06 6.92
N GLY A 112 -11.61 -3.84 7.46
CA GLY A 112 -12.71 -3.06 8.03
C GLY A 112 -12.70 -1.60 7.60
N PHE A 113 -13.88 -0.99 7.59
CA PHE A 113 -14.03 0.45 7.41
C PHE A 113 -13.84 1.17 8.76
N GLY A 114 -13.38 2.43 8.71
CA GLY A 114 -13.29 3.27 9.90
C GLY A 114 -12.03 4.14 9.95
N ARG A 115 -12.08 5.13 10.85
CA ARG A 115 -10.98 6.08 11.09
C ARG A 115 -10.17 5.68 12.31
N TRP A 116 -9.50 4.53 12.24
CA TRP A 116 -8.67 4.04 13.36
C TRP A 116 -7.24 4.59 13.32
N GLY A 117 -6.89 5.40 12.31
CA GLY A 117 -5.61 6.11 12.23
C GLY A 117 -4.61 5.56 11.20
N SER A 118 -5.04 4.68 10.30
CA SER A 118 -4.22 4.27 9.16
C SER A 118 -3.85 5.43 8.25
N GLU A 119 -2.65 5.42 7.69
CA GLU A 119 -2.18 6.37 6.70
C GLU A 119 -1.20 5.68 5.75
N VAL A 120 -1.49 5.73 4.45
CA VAL A 120 -0.52 5.40 3.41
C VAL A 120 -0.36 6.57 2.47
N VAL A 121 0.83 7.17 2.50
CA VAL A 121 1.22 8.23 1.58
C VAL A 121 2.08 7.58 0.51
N ALA A 122 1.53 7.44 -0.69
CA ALA A 122 2.22 6.86 -1.82
C ALA A 122 2.03 7.71 -3.08
N GLY A 123 3.02 7.66 -3.96
CA GLY A 123 3.09 8.41 -5.20
C GLY A 123 3.29 7.50 -6.40
N VAL A 124 2.76 7.94 -7.54
CA VAL A 124 2.93 7.33 -8.87
C VAL A 124 3.42 8.38 -9.87
N ALA A 125 4.34 8.00 -10.74
CA ALA A 125 4.86 8.83 -11.82
C ALA A 125 5.17 7.96 -13.05
N LEU A 126 5.44 8.61 -14.18
CA LEU A 126 6.26 8.02 -15.22
C LEU A 126 7.74 8.16 -14.82
N PRO A 127 8.58 7.14 -15.07
CA PRO A 127 10.02 7.17 -14.76
C PRO A 127 10.77 8.25 -15.54
#